data_AF-A0A2M7WW35-F1
#
_entry.id   AF-A0A2M7WW35-F1
#
_cell.length_a   1.000
_cell.length_b   1.000
_cell.length_c   1.000
_cell.angle_alpha   90.00
_cell.angle_beta   90.00
_cell.angle_gamma   90.00
#
_symmetry.space_group_name_H-M   'P 1'
#
loop_
_entity.id
_entity.type
_entity.pdbx_description
1 polymer ?
#
loop_
_entity_poly.entity_id
_entity_poly.type
_entity_poly.pdbx_seq_one_letter_code
_entity_poly.pdbx_strand_id
1 'polypeptide(L)'
;RLAAVDPLTGIANRRSFEQRALGLLAVSQRQQLPMALLLIDADHFKRINDRFGHQVGDEALQVMVQALQSRLRPADVLGRHGGEEFIIALDQADQAT
;
A
#
# COMPACT_ATOMS: atom_id res chain seq x y z
N ARG A 1 -11.62 -13.96 -14.45
CA ARG A 1 -10.29 -13.29 -14.39
C ARG A 1 -10.40 -12.20 -13.33
N LEU A 2 -9.79 -12.37 -12.15
CA LEU A 2 -9.83 -11.33 -11.11
C LEU A 2 -8.84 -10.22 -11.48
N ALA A 3 -9.22 -8.95 -11.25
CA ALA A 3 -8.31 -7.82 -11.40
C ALA A 3 -7.14 -7.98 -10.40
N ALA A 4 -5.92 -7.60 -10.79
CA ALA A 4 -4.76 -7.60 -9.89
C ALA A 4 -4.55 -6.21 -9.24
N VAL A 5 -5.21 -5.19 -9.76
CA VAL A 5 -5.09 -3.80 -9.34
C VAL A 5 -6.39 -3.31 -8.72
N ASP A 6 -6.28 -2.33 -7.84
CA ASP A 6 -7.41 -1.53 -7.37
C ASP A 6 -7.81 -0.53 -8.46
N PRO A 7 -9.10 -0.48 -8.86
CA PRO A 7 -9.53 0.34 -10.00
C PRO A 7 -9.47 1.86 -9.74
N LEU A 8 -9.57 2.31 -8.48
CA LEU A 8 -9.53 3.73 -8.15
C LEU A 8 -8.09 4.26 -8.13
N THR A 9 -7.19 3.49 -7.54
CA THR A 9 -5.84 3.97 -7.19
C THR A 9 -4.73 3.39 -8.07
N GLY A 10 -5.02 2.32 -8.83
CA GLY A 10 -4.06 1.69 -9.74
C GLY A 10 -2.97 0.84 -9.08
N ILE A 11 -2.87 0.82 -7.76
CA ILE A 11 -1.93 -0.03 -7.01
C ILE A 11 -2.46 -1.46 -6.90
N ALA A 12 -1.66 -2.37 -6.32
CA ALA A 12 -2.10 -3.74 -6.08
C ALA A 12 -3.36 -3.74 -5.21
N ASN A 13 -4.37 -4.53 -5.59
CA ASN A 13 -5.43 -4.81 -4.62
C ASN A 13 -4.92 -5.74 -3.53
N ARG A 14 -5.68 -5.88 -2.44
CA ARG A 14 -5.33 -6.73 -1.30
C ARG A 14 -4.81 -8.11 -1.69
N ARG A 15 -5.51 -8.81 -2.58
CA ARG A 15 -5.11 -10.16 -3.02
C ARG A 15 -3.76 -10.16 -3.75
N SER A 16 -3.57 -9.24 -4.70
CA SER A 16 -2.29 -9.15 -5.41
C SER A 16 -1.16 -8.68 -4.51
N PHE A 17 -1.44 -7.83 -3.52
CA PHE A 17 -0.47 -7.43 -2.51
C PHE A 17 -0.01 -8.65 -1.71
N GLU A 18 -0.94 -9.42 -1.14
CA GLU A 18 -0.64 -10.61 -0.32
C GLU A 18 0.24 -11.61 -1.09
N GLN A 19 -0.09 -11.88 -2.36
CA GLN A 19 0.72 -12.77 -3.20
C GLN A 19 2.14 -12.27 -3.41
N ARG A 20 2.32 -10.97 -3.66
CA ARG A 20 3.65 -10.36 -3.88
C ARG A 20 4.45 -10.29 -2.58
N ALA A 21 3.80 -9.92 -1.47
CA ALA A 21 4.43 -9.85 -0.16
C ALA A 21 4.91 -11.22 0.34
N LEU A 22 4.13 -12.29 0.12
CA LEU A 22 4.55 -13.66 0.42
C LEU A 22 5.76 -14.09 -0.42
N GLY A 23 5.80 -13.71 -1.69
CA GLY A 23 6.96 -13.92 -2.56
C GLY A 23 8.20 -13.21 -2.05
N LEU A 24 8.06 -11.94 -1.65
CA LEU A 24 9.13 -11.14 -1.07
C LEU A 24 9.64 -11.74 0.24
N LEU A 25 8.73 -12.07 1.16
CA LEU A 25 9.06 -12.73 2.43
C LEU A 25 9.87 -14.02 2.23
N ALA A 26 9.47 -14.85 1.27
CA ALA A 26 10.20 -16.08 0.96
C ALA A 26 11.63 -15.81 0.45
N VAL A 27 11.85 -14.73 -0.29
CA VAL A 27 13.20 -14.31 -0.72
C VAL A 27 14.00 -13.80 0.47
N SER A 28 13.44 -12.89 1.27
CA SER A 28 14.11 -12.30 2.43
C SER A 28 14.50 -13.37 3.45
N GLN A 29 13.63 -14.36 3.71
CA GLN A 29 13.94 -15.51 4.58
C GLN A 29 15.12 -16.34 4.07
N ARG A 30 15.17 -16.65 2.77
CA ARG A 30 16.29 -17.41 2.18
C ARG A 30 17.61 -16.65 2.23
N GLN A 31 17.56 -15.33 2.12
CA GLN A 31 18.74 -14.47 2.10
C GLN A 31 19.12 -13.94 3.49
N GLN A 32 18.33 -14.24 4.52
CA GLN A 32 18.47 -13.69 5.87
C GLN A 32 18.48 -12.16 5.89
N LEU A 33 17.66 -11.55 5.04
CA LEU A 33 17.50 -10.10 4.95
C LEU A 33 16.26 -9.64 5.72
N PRO A 34 16.31 -8.45 6.32
CA PRO A 34 15.21 -7.87 7.07
C PRO A 34 14.06 -7.47 6.12
N MET A 35 12.83 -7.48 6.64
CA MET A 35 11.64 -7.02 5.92
C MET A 35 10.71 -6.34 6.92
N ALA A 36 10.00 -5.30 6.47
CA ALA A 36 8.98 -4.64 7.25
C ALA A 36 7.62 -4.63 6.53
N LEU A 37 6.55 -4.65 7.31
CA LEU A 37 5.18 -4.42 6.85
C LEU A 37 4.64 -3.16 7.54
N LEU A 38 4.07 -2.25 6.75
CA LEU A 38 3.40 -1.05 7.25
C LEU A 38 1.93 -1.13 6.86
N LEU A 39 1.05 -0.95 7.84
CA LEU A 39 -0.36 -0.67 7.62
C LEU A 39 -0.57 0.82 7.87
N ILE A 40 -1.15 1.52 6.90
CA ILE A 40 -1.34 2.97 6.91
C ILE A 40 -2.85 3.22 6.78
N ASP A 41 -3.40 3.97 7.72
CA ASP A 41 -4.78 4.42 7.69
C ASP A 41 -4.84 5.93 7.43
N ALA A 42 -5.85 6.39 6.70
CA ALA A 42 -6.06 7.80 6.43
C ALA A 42 -6.89 8.43 7.55
N ASP A 43 -6.21 9.08 8.49
CA ASP A 43 -6.87 9.68 9.65
C ASP A 43 -8.01 10.65 9.26
N HIS A 44 -9.17 10.45 9.89
CA HIS A 44 -10.36 11.27 9.70
C HIS A 44 -10.85 11.37 8.24
N PHE A 45 -10.56 10.38 7.39
CA PHE A 45 -10.94 10.39 5.97
C PHE A 45 -12.45 10.58 5.76
N LYS A 46 -13.28 10.00 6.63
CA LYS A 46 -14.74 10.24 6.64
C LYS A 46 -15.11 11.74 6.68
N ARG A 47 -14.34 12.59 7.37
CA ARG A 47 -14.61 14.05 7.40
C ARG A 47 -14.37 14.71 6.04
N ILE A 48 -13.44 14.19 5.23
CA ILE A 48 -13.23 14.65 3.86
C ILE A 48 -14.46 14.31 3.02
N ASN A 49 -14.92 13.06 3.09
CA ASN A 49 -16.13 12.61 2.39
C ASN A 49 -17.37 13.41 2.81
N ASP A 50 -17.59 13.56 4.12
CA ASP A 50 -18.79 14.24 4.65
C ASP A 50 -18.80 15.73 4.30
N ARG A 51 -17.64 16.38 4.20
CA ARG A 51 -17.53 17.82 3.93
C ARG A 51 -17.44 18.17 2.44
N PHE A 52 -16.80 17.33 1.64
CA PHE A 52 -16.45 17.64 0.24
C PHE A 52 -17.01 16.64 -0.77
N GLY A 53 -17.66 15.56 -0.30
CA GLY A 53 -18.21 14.51 -1.13
C GLY A 53 -17.20 13.42 -1.49
N HIS A 54 -17.72 12.26 -1.89
CA HIS A 54 -16.92 11.07 -2.19
C HIS A 54 -15.92 11.26 -3.34
N GLN A 55 -16.24 12.08 -4.34
CA GLN A 55 -15.31 12.35 -5.45
C GLN A 55 -14.01 13.00 -4.94
N VAL A 56 -14.10 13.93 -3.99
CA VAL A 56 -12.92 14.57 -3.39
C VAL A 56 -12.16 13.59 -2.48
N GLY A 57 -12.88 12.69 -1.81
CA GLY A 57 -12.25 11.57 -1.09
C GLY A 57 -11.44 10.68 -2.03
N ASP A 58 -12.01 10.31 -3.18
CA ASP A 58 -11.35 9.50 -4.20
C ASP A 58 -10.07 10.17 -4.72
N GLU A 59 -10.12 11.48 -5.00
CA GLU A 59 -8.95 12.28 -5.36
C GLU A 59 -7.89 12.30 -4.24
N ALA A 60 -8.30 12.44 -2.98
CA ALA A 60 -7.40 12.41 -1.84
C ALA A 60 -6.67 11.06 -1.71
N LEU A 61 -7.36 9.93 -1.93
CA LEU A 61 -6.73 8.60 -1.94
C LEU A 61 -5.71 8.46 -3.06
N GLN A 62 -6.00 8.99 -4.26
CA GLN A 62 -5.06 9.00 -5.38
C GLN A 62 -3.81 9.83 -5.07
N VAL A 63 -3.98 11.00 -4.44
CA VAL A 63 -2.86 11.85 -4.01
C VAL A 63 -2.01 11.15 -2.94
N MET A 64 -2.64 10.48 -1.97
CA MET A 64 -1.92 9.67 -0.97
C MET A 64 -1.06 8.60 -1.65
N VAL A 65 -1.61 7.87 -2.62
CA VAL A 65 -0.87 6.85 -3.37
C VAL A 65 0.32 7.43 -4.10
N GLN A 66 0.16 8.58 -4.79
CA GLN A 66 1.28 9.25 -5.46
C GLN A 66 2.38 9.64 -4.45
N ALA A 67 1.99 10.19 -3.29
CA ALA A 67 2.92 10.56 -2.24
C ALA A 67 3.66 9.36 -1.63
N LEU A 68 2.99 8.21 -1.48
CA LEU A 68 3.62 6.96 -1.03
C LEU A 68 4.58 6.42 -2.10
N GLN A 69 4.12 6.27 -3.35
CA GLN A 69 4.93 5.75 -4.46
C GLN A 69 6.21 6.56 -4.70
N SER A 70 6.16 7.89 -4.53
CA SER A 70 7.35 8.76 -4.67
C SER A 70 8.48 8.46 -3.68
N ARG A 71 8.18 7.74 -2.59
CA ARG A 71 9.12 7.37 -1.53
C ARG A 71 9.50 5.89 -1.54
N LEU A 72 8.82 5.07 -2.34
CA LEU A 72 9.04 3.62 -2.38
C LEU A 72 10.05 3.25 -3.46
N ARG A 73 10.88 2.25 -3.18
CA ARG A 73 11.81 1.67 -4.14
C ARG A 73 11.07 0.67 -5.04
N PRO A 74 11.61 0.33 -6.22
CA PRO A 74 10.99 -0.67 -7.10
C PRO A 74 10.78 -2.06 -6.48
N ALA A 75 11.58 -2.42 -5.46
CA ALA A 75 11.46 -3.69 -4.74
C ALA A 75 10.34 -3.69 -3.68
N ASP A 76 9.88 -2.51 -3.25
CA ASP A 76 8.81 -2.39 -2.27
C ASP A 76 7.45 -2.63 -2.94
N VAL A 77 6.50 -3.20 -2.21
CA VAL A 77 5.14 -3.47 -2.72
C VAL A 77 4.15 -2.59 -1.99
N LEU A 78 3.37 -1.81 -2.73
CA LEU A 78 2.25 -1.03 -2.21
C LEU A 78 0.93 -1.63 -2.67
N GLY A 79 -0.03 -1.77 -1.75
CA GLY A 79 -1.38 -2.22 -2.05
C GLY A 79 -2.46 -1.52 -1.23
N ARG A 80 -3.70 -1.60 -1.72
CA ARG A 80 -4.88 -1.13 -1.01
C ARG A 80 -5.48 -2.26 -0.19
N HIS A 81 -5.50 -2.12 1.13
CA HIS A 81 -5.99 -3.13 2.06
C HIS A 81 -7.49 -3.03 2.28
N GLY A 82 -7.98 -1.80 2.46
CA GLY A 82 -9.36 -1.47 2.78
C GLY A 82 -9.86 -0.22 2.03
N GLY A 83 -10.95 0.38 2.51
CA GLY A 83 -11.52 1.58 1.89
C GLY A 83 -10.55 2.76 1.90
N GLU A 84 -9.97 3.05 3.05
CA GLU A 84 -9.02 4.15 3.28
C GLU A 84 -7.64 3.66 3.78
N GLU A 85 -7.48 2.34 3.86
CA GLU A 85 -6.27 1.68 4.38
C GLU A 85 -5.35 1.21 3.24
N PHE A 86 -4.07 1.50 3.39
CA PHE A 86 -2.97 1.07 2.52
C PHE A 86 -2.03 0.14 3.27
N ILE A 87 -1.39 -0.77 2.53
CA ILE A 87 -0.42 -1.70 3.08
C ILE A 87 0.85 -1.70 2.23
N ILE A 88 2.00 -1.72 2.89
CA ILE A 88 3.31 -1.68 2.25
C ILE A 88 4.17 -2.82 2.77
N ALA A 89 4.81 -3.54 1.86
CA ALA A 89 5.87 -4.48 2.15
C ALA A 89 7.21 -3.87 1.69
N LEU A 90 8.09 -3.59 2.65
CA LEU A 90 9.41 -3.02 2.39
C LEU A 90 10.46 -4.13 2.37
N ASP A 91 11.18 -4.24 1.26
CA ASP A 91 12.32 -5.15 1.15
C ASP A 91 13.54 -4.57 1.89
N GLN A 92 14.35 -5.41 2.53
CA GLN A 92 15.60 -4.97 3.15
C GLN A 92 15.43 -3.73 4.05
N ALA A 93 14.40 -3.75 4.89
CA ALA A 93 14.07 -2.65 5.80
C ALA A 93 14.53 -2.99 7.21
N ASP A 94 15.71 -2.49 7.58
CA ASP A 94 16.23 -2.59 8.94
C ASP A 94 15.54 -1.59 9.89
N GLN A 95 15.49 -1.96 11.16
CA GLN A 95 15.19 -1.01 12.23
C GLN A 95 16.30 0.04 12.25
N ALA A 96 15.94 1.32 12.17
CA ALA A 96 16.91 2.38 12.38
C ALA A 96 17.55 2.19 13.77
N THR A 97 18.87 2.00 13.78
CA THR A 97 19.67 1.87 15.01
C THR A 97 20.00 3.24 15.58
#